data_AF-A0A5C6BP07-F1
#
_entry.id   AF-A0A5C6BP07-F1
#
_cell.length_a   1.000
_cell.length_b   1.000
_cell.length_c   1.000
_cell.angle_alpha   90.00
_cell.angle_beta   90.00
_cell.angle_gamma   90.00
#
_symmetry.space_group_name_H-M   'P 1'
#
loop_
_entity.id
_entity.type
_entity.pdbx_description
1 polymer ?
#
loop_
_entity_poly.entity_id
_entity_poly.type
_entity_poly.pdbx_seq_one_letter_code
_entity_poly.pdbx_strand_id
1 'polypeptide(L)'
;MIAIQYKYHDAGLVTATSGPRREASLVFKLCPIIYSEPPTVTLRFGGVFNDHSVSRFIASINNDAIGEDAYLARCDTIQIDTKVPSKDGDIFVFVGLDYFGEIQIHCQHLTELKA
;
A
#
# COMPACT_ATOMS: atom_id res chain seq x y z
N MET A 1 0.62 -19.19 1.07
CA MET A 1 1.66 -18.30 1.64
C MET A 1 1.34 -16.90 1.17
N ILE A 2 0.92 -16.04 2.09
CA ILE A 2 0.71 -14.62 1.77
C ILE A 2 2.10 -14.02 1.55
N ALA A 3 2.33 -13.50 0.35
CA ALA A 3 3.61 -12.94 -0.02
C ALA A 3 3.39 -11.76 -0.96
N ILE A 4 4.14 -10.69 -0.71
CA ILE A 4 4.27 -9.52 -1.57
C ILE A 4 5.45 -9.82 -2.50
N GLN A 5 5.22 -9.92 -3.80
CA GLN A 5 6.20 -10.42 -4.77
C GLN A 5 7.14 -9.32 -5.25
N TYR A 6 6.67 -8.08 -5.29
CA TYR A 6 7.47 -6.95 -5.80
C TYR A 6 8.24 -6.23 -4.70
N LYS A 7 9.33 -5.57 -5.11
CA LYS A 7 10.07 -4.61 -4.29
C LYS A 7 9.47 -3.22 -4.51
N TYR A 8 8.99 -2.63 -3.43
CA TYR A 8 8.32 -1.33 -3.45
C TYR A 8 9.20 -0.17 -3.01
N HIS A 9 10.43 -0.43 -2.55
CA HIS A 9 11.35 0.65 -2.19
C HIS A 9 11.58 1.57 -3.40
N ASP A 10 11.46 2.88 -3.19
CA ASP A 10 11.47 3.92 -4.22
C ASP A 10 10.32 3.85 -5.25
N ALA A 11 9.29 3.02 -5.04
CA ALA A 11 8.10 3.04 -5.89
C ALA A 11 7.29 4.33 -5.68
N GLY A 12 6.70 4.86 -6.74
CA GLY A 12 5.82 6.01 -6.67
C GLY A 12 4.38 5.58 -6.39
N LEU A 13 3.78 6.07 -5.31
CA LEU A 13 2.35 5.90 -5.06
C LEU A 13 1.57 6.77 -6.07
N VAL A 14 0.69 6.14 -6.84
CA VAL A 14 -0.12 6.77 -7.89
C VAL A 14 -1.51 7.09 -7.36
N THR A 15 -2.15 6.16 -6.66
CA THR A 15 -3.45 6.37 -6.02
C THR A 15 -3.57 5.63 -4.70
N ALA A 16 -4.33 6.19 -3.78
CA ALA A 16 -4.73 5.56 -2.52
C ALA A 16 -6.24 5.71 -2.32
N THR A 17 -6.95 4.61 -2.08
CA THR A 17 -8.40 4.63 -1.93
C THR A 17 -8.87 3.76 -0.76
N SER A 18 -9.89 4.23 -0.06
CA SER A 18 -10.63 3.46 0.95
C SER A 18 -12.05 3.20 0.44
N GLY A 19 -12.52 1.97 0.62
CA GLY A 19 -13.86 1.52 0.20
C GLY A 19 -14.83 1.38 1.37
N PRO A 20 -16.15 1.41 1.12
CA PRO A 20 -17.19 1.40 2.16
C PRO A 20 -17.31 0.07 2.93
N ARG A 21 -16.59 -0.98 2.52
CA ARG A 21 -16.66 -2.34 3.07
C ARG A 21 -15.39 -2.74 3.82
N ARG A 22 -14.71 -1.78 4.46
CA ARG A 22 -13.40 -1.98 5.12
C ARG A 22 -12.38 -2.51 4.13
N GLU A 23 -12.25 -1.79 3.03
CA GLU A 23 -11.35 -2.09 1.94
C GLU A 23 -10.39 -0.93 1.76
N ALA A 24 -9.14 -1.21 1.41
CA ALA A 24 -8.17 -0.21 1.03
C ALA A 24 -7.42 -0.66 -0.22
N SER A 25 -7.03 0.26 -1.08
CA SER A 25 -6.19 -0.02 -2.24
C SER A 25 -5.10 1.02 -2.39
N LEU A 26 -3.87 0.57 -2.64
CA LEU A 26 -2.72 1.40 -2.94
C LEU A 26 -2.17 0.97 -4.30
N VAL A 27 -2.06 1.92 -5.23
CA VAL A 27 -1.52 1.67 -6.58
C VAL A 27 -0.14 2.29 -6.67
N PHE A 28 0.85 1.49 -7.03
CA PHE A 28 2.24 1.91 -7.15
C PHE A 28 2.74 1.76 -8.59
N LYS A 29 3.52 2.72 -9.06
CA LYS A 29 4.43 2.55 -10.20
C LYS A 29 5.79 2.15 -9.64
N LEU A 30 6.29 0.96 -9.99
CA LEU A 30 7.55 0.48 -9.41
C LEU A 30 8.77 1.25 -9.93
N CYS A 31 9.88 1.18 -9.21
CA CYS A 31 11.10 1.92 -9.51
C CYS A 31 11.79 1.38 -10.79
N PRO A 32 12.12 2.25 -11.78
CA PRO A 32 12.78 1.84 -13.01
C PRO A 32 14.22 1.34 -12.83
N ILE A 33 14.86 1.67 -11.70
CA ILE A 33 16.20 1.17 -11.35
C ILE A 33 16.15 -0.33 -11.05
N ILE A 34 15.04 -0.80 -10.46
CA ILE A 34 14.85 -2.21 -10.09
C ILE A 34 14.20 -2.98 -11.24
N TYR A 35 13.31 -2.34 -12.00
CA TYR A 35 12.52 -2.95 -13.06
C TYR A 35 12.70 -2.18 -14.38
N SER A 36 13.31 -2.79 -15.39
CA SER A 36 13.56 -2.16 -16.69
C SER A 36 12.29 -1.64 -17.37
N GLU A 37 11.19 -2.37 -17.21
CA GLU A 37 9.84 -1.95 -17.58
C GLU A 37 8.99 -1.90 -16.31
N PRO A 38 8.97 -0.77 -15.59
CA PRO A 38 8.37 -0.71 -14.27
C PRO A 38 6.87 -0.96 -14.35
N PRO A 39 6.36 -2.06 -13.75
CA PRO A 39 4.93 -2.34 -13.78
C PRO A 39 4.18 -1.37 -12.86
N THR A 40 2.89 -1.21 -13.13
CA THR A 40 1.96 -0.63 -12.16
C THR A 40 1.34 -1.77 -11.37
N VAL A 41 1.40 -1.71 -10.04
CA VAL A 41 0.94 -2.78 -9.15
C VAL A 41 -0.06 -2.22 -8.15
N THR A 42 -1.19 -2.90 -8.00
CA THR A 42 -2.21 -2.58 -6.99
C THR A 42 -2.11 -3.56 -5.83
N LEU A 43 -1.95 -3.03 -4.61
CA LEU A 43 -2.17 -3.78 -3.37
C LEU A 43 -3.60 -3.52 -2.91
N ARG A 44 -4.39 -4.58 -2.78
CA ARG A 44 -5.77 -4.53 -2.27
C ARG A 44 -5.84 -5.22 -0.91
N PHE A 45 -6.38 -4.51 0.07
CA PHE A 45 -6.61 -4.97 1.42
C PHE A 45 -8.12 -5.11 1.63
N GLY A 46 -8.57 -6.31 1.99
CA GLY A 46 -9.98 -6.61 2.27
C GLY A 46 -10.20 -7.01 3.71
N GLY A 47 -11.33 -6.61 4.29
CA GLY A 47 -11.64 -6.88 5.70
C GLY A 47 -10.65 -6.20 6.64
N VAL A 48 -10.37 -4.91 6.41
CA VAL A 48 -9.42 -4.11 7.19
C VAL A 48 -9.92 -3.97 8.63
N PHE A 49 -9.17 -4.54 9.59
CA PHE A 49 -9.55 -4.54 11.00
C PHE A 49 -9.45 -3.15 11.61
N ASN A 50 -8.36 -2.44 11.35
CA ASN A 50 -8.09 -1.08 11.82
C ASN A 50 -8.54 0.01 10.82
N ASP A 51 -9.73 -0.17 10.23
CA ASP A 51 -10.29 0.63 9.13
C ASP A 51 -10.31 2.14 9.39
N HIS A 52 -10.64 2.57 10.62
CA HIS A 52 -10.65 3.98 10.96
C HIS A 52 -9.28 4.65 10.78
N SER A 53 -8.22 4.00 11.25
CA SER A 53 -6.84 4.52 11.12
C SER A 53 -6.38 4.50 9.66
N VAL A 54 -6.67 3.42 8.93
CA VAL A 54 -6.32 3.28 7.51
C VAL A 54 -7.03 4.31 6.66
N SER A 55 -8.34 4.51 6.86
CA SER A 55 -9.13 5.50 6.14
C SER A 55 -8.64 6.93 6.42
N ARG A 56 -8.25 7.25 7.66
CA ARG A 56 -7.66 8.55 7.98
C ARG A 56 -6.31 8.77 7.30
N PHE A 57 -5.46 7.75 7.27
CA PHE A 57 -4.16 7.80 6.58
C PHE A 57 -4.34 8.00 5.07
N ILE A 58 -5.28 7.30 4.44
CA ILE A 58 -5.60 7.48 3.03
C ILE A 58 -6.19 8.87 2.77
N ALA A 59 -7.07 9.36 3.66
CA ALA A 59 -7.62 10.70 3.55
C ALA A 59 -6.52 11.79 3.63
N SER A 60 -5.49 11.62 4.47
CA SER A 60 -4.37 12.57 4.50
C SER A 60 -3.56 12.57 3.21
N ILE A 61 -3.34 11.41 2.59
CA ILE A 61 -2.64 11.32 1.29
C ILE A 61 -3.40 12.09 0.20
N ASN A 62 -4.72 11.94 0.17
CA ASN A 62 -5.57 12.54 -0.86
C ASN A 62 -5.92 14.02 -0.61
N ASN A 63 -5.57 14.56 0.56
CA ASN A 63 -5.87 15.95 0.90
C ASN A 63 -4.85 16.94 0.31
N ASP A 64 -3.65 16.46 -0.02
CA ASP A 64 -2.60 17.27 -0.61
C ASP A 64 -2.85 17.42 -2.11
N ALA A 65 -2.93 18.67 -2.58
CA ALA A 65 -3.08 18.97 -4.00
C ALA A 65 -1.73 18.77 -4.70
N ILE A 66 -1.63 17.71 -5.49
CA ILE A 66 -0.43 17.38 -6.25
C ILE A 66 -0.76 17.55 -7.74
N GLY A 67 0.22 17.97 -8.54
CA GLY A 67 0.04 18.13 -9.98
C GLY A 67 -0.34 16.80 -10.65
N GLU A 68 -1.07 16.86 -11.76
CA GLU A 68 -1.65 15.68 -12.44
C GLU A 68 -0.63 14.59 -12.81
N ASP A 69 0.65 14.94 -12.97
CA ASP A 69 1.74 14.04 -13.35
C ASP A 69 2.69 13.65 -12.19
N ALA A 70 2.38 14.04 -10.95
CA ALA A 70 3.22 13.79 -9.79
C ALA A 70 2.74 12.58 -8.97
N TYR A 71 3.69 11.76 -8.50
CA TYR A 71 3.37 10.71 -7.53
C TYR A 71 2.91 11.32 -6.21
N LEU A 72 1.99 10.64 -5.54
CA LEU A 72 1.45 11.04 -4.24
C LEU A 72 2.52 11.01 -3.15
N ALA A 73 3.31 9.96 -3.14
CA ALA A 73 4.41 9.76 -2.21
C ALA A 73 5.41 8.78 -2.79
N ARG A 74 6.64 8.82 -2.31
CA ARG A 74 7.58 7.72 -2.50
C ARG A 74 7.33 6.65 -1.44
N CYS A 75 7.36 5.38 -1.83
CA CYS A 75 7.30 4.27 -0.90
C CYS A 75 8.69 3.97 -0.32
N ASP A 76 8.81 4.09 0.99
CA ASP A 76 10.03 3.71 1.70
C ASP A 76 9.99 2.24 2.09
N THR A 77 8.83 1.75 2.55
CA THR A 77 8.67 0.36 3.02
C THR A 77 7.29 -0.19 2.66
N ILE A 78 7.26 -1.38 2.06
CA ILE A 78 6.10 -2.28 2.10
C ILE A 78 6.59 -3.66 2.47
N GLN A 79 6.10 -4.21 3.57
CA GLN A 79 6.47 -5.55 4.02
C GLN A 79 5.39 -6.18 4.89
N ILE A 80 5.29 -7.50 4.81
CA ILE A 80 4.51 -8.30 5.77
C ILE A 80 5.24 -8.26 7.13
N ASP A 81 4.49 -8.17 8.23
CA ASP A 81 5.05 -8.27 9.57
C ASP A 81 5.83 -9.58 9.75
N THR A 82 7.10 -9.47 10.09
CA THR A 82 8.02 -10.59 10.30
C THR A 82 8.13 -10.98 11.78
N LYS A 83 7.67 -10.13 12.70
CA LYS A 83 7.65 -10.39 14.15
C LYS A 83 6.38 -11.12 14.56
N VAL A 84 5.26 -10.81 13.91
CA VAL A 84 3.98 -11.50 14.09
C VAL A 84 3.68 -12.28 12.80
N PRO A 85 3.69 -13.62 12.82
CA PRO A 85 3.41 -14.42 11.64
C PRO A 85 2.01 -14.11 11.09
N SER A 86 1.95 -13.48 9.92
CA SER A 86 0.69 -13.32 9.20
C SER A 86 0.16 -14.69 8.75
N LYS A 87 -1.14 -14.90 8.89
CA LYS A 87 -1.86 -16.11 8.45
C LYS A 87 -3.10 -15.70 7.67
N ASP A 88 -3.69 -16.65 6.95
CA ASP A 88 -4.91 -16.39 6.18
C ASP A 88 -6.01 -15.85 7.11
N GLY A 89 -6.60 -14.71 6.74
CA GLY A 89 -7.60 -14.01 7.56
C GLY A 89 -7.04 -13.10 8.65
N ASP A 90 -5.72 -13.04 8.84
CA ASP A 90 -5.05 -12.28 9.90
C ASP A 90 -3.66 -11.81 9.42
N ILE A 91 -3.66 -10.74 8.63
CA ILE A 91 -2.51 -10.26 7.86
C ILE A 91 -2.12 -8.87 8.33
N PHE A 92 -0.84 -8.68 8.63
CA PHE A 92 -0.27 -7.40 9.05
C PHE A 92 0.74 -6.93 8.01
N VAL A 93 0.52 -5.77 7.42
CA VAL A 93 1.40 -5.17 6.42
C VAL A 93 1.84 -3.80 6.89
N PHE A 94 3.14 -3.58 7.01
CA PHE A 94 3.70 -2.25 7.23
C PHE A 94 3.83 -1.52 5.90
N VAL A 95 3.31 -0.29 5.87
CA VAL A 95 3.40 0.64 4.75
C VAL A 95 4.05 1.92 5.26
N GLY A 96 5.19 2.30 4.70
CA GLY A 96 5.89 3.54 4.96
C GLY A 96 5.96 4.38 3.68
N LEU A 97 5.44 5.60 3.76
CA LEU A 97 5.41 6.56 2.66
C LEU A 97 6.12 7.83 3.10
N ASP A 98 6.98 8.34 2.22
CA ASP A 98 7.66 9.61 2.43
C ASP A 98 6.63 10.73 2.68
N TYR A 99 6.94 11.66 3.56
CA TYR A 99 6.06 12.73 4.08
C TYR A 99 4.81 12.31 4.89
N PHE A 100 4.23 11.14 4.64
CA PHE A 100 3.01 10.68 5.33
C PHE A 100 3.29 9.77 6.54
N GLY A 101 4.51 9.25 6.64
CA GLY A 101 4.93 8.37 7.73
C GLY A 101 4.52 6.91 7.50
N GLU A 102 4.35 6.18 8.60
CA GLU A 102 4.14 4.73 8.58
C GLU A 102 2.78 4.32 9.16
N ILE A 103 2.20 3.28 8.58
CA ILE A 103 1.01 2.61 9.09
C ILE A 103 1.16 1.09 9.01
N GLN A 104 0.68 0.39 10.03
CA GLN A 104 0.43 -1.05 9.94
C GLN A 104 -1.01 -1.27 9.52
N ILE A 105 -1.24 -1.91 8.37
CA ILE A 105 -2.56 -2.31 7.89
C ILE A 105 -2.82 -3.74 8.37
N HIS A 106 -3.86 -3.92 9.19
CA HIS A 106 -4.31 -5.23 9.64
C HIS A 106 -5.56 -5.63 8.85
N CYS A 107 -5.54 -6.75 8.13
CA CYS A 107 -6.62 -7.14 7.24
C CYS A 107 -6.81 -8.66 7.15
N GLN A 108 -7.94 -9.08 6.56
CA GLN A 108 -8.24 -10.49 6.31
C GLN A 108 -7.65 -10.99 4.99
N HIS A 109 -7.64 -10.13 3.98
CA HIS A 109 -7.26 -10.46 2.62
C HIS A 109 -6.27 -9.45 2.07
N LEU A 110 -5.22 -9.96 1.43
CA LEU A 110 -4.24 -9.18 0.70
C LEU A 110 -4.12 -9.74 -0.72
N THR A 111 -4.31 -8.89 -1.72
CA THR A 111 -4.11 -9.25 -3.13
C THR A 111 -3.15 -8.27 -3.77
N GLU A 112 -2.14 -8.80 -4.46
CA GLU A 112 -1.20 -8.04 -5.28
C GLU A 112 -1.52 -8.28 -6.76
N LEU A 113 -1.91 -7.23 -7.49
CA LEU A 113 -2.33 -7.31 -8.89
C LEU A 113 -1.42 -6.45 -9.74
N LYS A 114 -0.78 -7.05 -10.75
CA LYS A 114 -0.10 -6.31 -11.82
C LYS A 114 -1.13 -5.83 -12.84
N ALA A 115 -1.13 -4.52 -13.12
CA ALA A 115 -1.88 -3.92 -14.22
C ALA A 115 -1.10 -4.04 -15.55
#